data_AF-A0A495WD46-F1
#
_entry.id   AF-A0A495WD46-F1
#
_cell.length_a   1.000
_cell.length_b   1.000
_cell.length_c   1.000
_cell.angle_alpha   90.00
_cell.angle_beta   90.00
_cell.angle_gamma   90.00
#
_symmetry.space_group_name_H-M   'P 1'
#
loop_
_entity.id
_entity.type
_entity.pdbx_description
1 polymer ?
#
loop_
_entity_poly.entity_id
_entity_poly.type
_entity_poly.pdbx_seq_one_letter_code
_entity_poly.pdbx_strand_id
1 'polypeptide(L)'
;MGWLRATYLTVGSFINFLFAIALVASAYAYIIPPDKIIFASYLGLAFPVLLAANITFILFWTIQRHHSALISIIALIACWNGLWNYTPIHIESDEAVTEGEKLTLLTYNVHNFDNYTPHTDDSPNSIISYIQNTKADIICMQEFSFGNSKNQISLDQINSALSEYPYKHFTPGNKTPYSQSGIACYSKYPFQEITDIKYDSSYNGSCIYKIKINGRILTLINNHLESNKFTSNDRELYAYMMKHIDDTELFPEFKDRLMTKMGAAFRKRALQADSIARIIHKTDSNIIVCGDFNDTPQSYAYRKIRGKLKDSYVSTGLGPGITYHANGFWFRIDHILYGKGLQSLSTHIDKVKYSDHYPVKAILKWNETDK
;
A
#
# COMPACT_ATOMS: atom_id res chain seq x y z
N MET A 1 -17.46 36.52 -33.45
CA MET A 1 -16.37 35.68 -32.89
C MET A 1 -16.08 35.93 -31.40
N GLY A 2 -16.12 37.17 -30.89
CA GLY A 2 -15.80 37.46 -29.47
C GLY A 2 -16.72 36.79 -28.43
N TRP A 3 -18.03 36.75 -28.65
CA TRP A 3 -18.99 36.09 -27.75
C TRP A 3 -18.77 34.56 -27.64
N LEU A 4 -18.48 33.87 -28.74
CA LEU A 4 -18.19 32.43 -28.72
C LEU A 4 -16.92 32.14 -27.91
N ARG A 5 -15.86 32.94 -28.08
CA ARG A 5 -14.63 32.83 -27.28
C ARG A 5 -14.90 33.09 -25.80
N ALA A 6 -15.65 34.14 -25.46
CA ALA A 6 -16.00 34.45 -24.08
C ALA A 6 -16.84 33.34 -23.42
N THR A 7 -17.79 32.77 -24.17
CA THR A 7 -18.64 31.65 -23.72
C THR A 7 -17.81 30.41 -23.46
N TYR A 8 -16.97 30.01 -24.41
CA TYR A 8 -16.04 28.88 -24.27
C TYR A 8 -15.11 29.05 -23.05
N LEU A 9 -14.51 30.23 -22.89
CA LEU A 9 -13.61 30.48 -21.75
C LEU A 9 -14.37 30.45 -20.40
N THR A 10 -15.62 30.89 -20.39
CA THR A 10 -16.46 30.89 -19.17
C THR A 10 -16.87 29.47 -18.79
N VAL A 11 -17.41 28.70 -19.75
CA VAL A 11 -17.78 27.29 -19.53
C VAL A 11 -16.55 26.48 -19.11
N GLY A 12 -15.42 26.65 -19.80
CA GLY A 12 -14.18 25.97 -19.44
C GLY A 12 -13.69 26.34 -18.03
N SER A 13 -13.80 27.61 -17.63
CA SER A 13 -13.42 28.04 -16.28
C SER A 13 -14.34 27.43 -15.22
N PHE A 14 -15.64 27.29 -15.52
CA PHE A 14 -16.58 26.59 -14.65
C PHE A 14 -16.26 25.10 -14.51
N ILE A 15 -15.93 24.41 -15.62
CA ILE A 15 -15.48 23.02 -15.58
C ILE A 15 -14.20 22.90 -14.72
N ASN A 16 -13.22 23.80 -14.91
CA ASN A 16 -12.02 23.82 -14.07
C ASN A 16 -12.37 23.94 -12.57
N PHE A 17 -13.29 24.84 -12.23
CA PHE A 17 -13.76 24.99 -10.86
C PHE A 17 -14.39 23.70 -10.28
N LEU A 18 -15.17 22.96 -11.07
CA LEU A 18 -15.72 21.67 -10.63
C LEU A 18 -14.62 20.63 -10.38
N PHE A 19 -13.62 20.55 -11.26
CA PHE A 19 -12.48 19.64 -11.07
C PHE A 19 -11.59 20.04 -9.89
N ALA A 20 -11.46 21.33 -9.60
CA ALA A 20 -10.76 21.84 -8.43
C ALA A 20 -11.48 21.42 -7.14
N ILE A 21 -12.81 21.57 -7.08
CA ILE A 21 -13.62 21.08 -5.94
C ILE A 21 -13.48 19.56 -5.80
N ALA A 22 -13.60 18.82 -6.90
CA ALA A 22 -13.49 17.36 -6.88
C ALA A 22 -12.12 16.90 -6.37
N LEU A 23 -11.04 17.57 -6.76
CA LEU A 23 -9.70 17.29 -6.25
C LEU A 23 -9.61 17.51 -4.74
N VAL A 24 -10.08 18.66 -4.25
CA VAL A 24 -10.09 18.93 -2.80
C VAL A 24 -10.93 17.89 -2.06
N ALA A 25 -12.13 17.59 -2.55
CA ALA A 25 -12.98 16.57 -1.96
C ALA A 25 -12.31 15.18 -1.95
N SER A 26 -11.61 14.79 -3.02
CA SER A 26 -10.86 13.53 -3.08
C SER A 26 -9.70 13.45 -2.08
N ALA A 27 -8.99 14.56 -1.86
CA ALA A 27 -7.86 14.63 -0.93
C ALA A 27 -8.28 14.41 0.53
N TYR A 28 -9.53 14.76 0.86
CA TYR A 28 -10.10 14.64 2.21
C TYR A 28 -11.19 13.56 2.32
N ALA A 29 -11.43 12.79 1.26
CA ALA A 29 -12.48 11.78 1.24
C ALA A 29 -12.28 10.69 2.29
N TYR A 30 -11.04 10.45 2.73
CA TYR A 30 -10.69 9.53 3.81
C TYR A 30 -11.30 9.85 5.18
N ILE A 31 -11.85 11.06 5.40
CA ILE A 31 -12.56 11.41 6.64
C ILE A 31 -13.92 10.67 6.71
N ILE A 32 -14.42 10.36 5.51
CA ILE A 32 -15.56 9.55 5.07
C ILE A 32 -15.50 8.04 5.35
N PRO A 33 -15.96 7.44 6.46
CA PRO A 33 -15.91 5.98 6.54
C PRO A 33 -16.85 5.35 5.48
N PRO A 34 -16.45 4.25 4.82
CA PRO A 34 -17.16 3.67 3.66
C PRO A 34 -18.56 3.10 3.98
N ASP A 35 -18.82 2.79 5.25
CA ASP A 35 -20.12 2.36 5.76
C ASP A 35 -21.14 3.51 5.81
N LYS A 36 -20.68 4.76 5.96
CA LYS A 36 -21.53 5.96 5.93
C LYS A 36 -21.77 6.46 4.50
N ILE A 37 -20.69 6.74 3.76
CA ILE A 37 -20.77 7.27 2.39
C ILE A 37 -19.71 6.59 1.53
N ILE A 38 -20.10 5.52 0.84
CA ILE A 38 -19.18 4.73 -0.02
C ILE A 38 -18.59 5.56 -1.17
N PHE A 39 -19.32 6.57 -1.63
CA PHE A 39 -18.85 7.47 -2.69
C PHE A 39 -17.53 8.16 -2.34
N ALA A 40 -17.28 8.43 -1.05
CA ALA A 40 -16.02 9.01 -0.60
C ALA A 40 -14.82 8.09 -0.91
N SER A 41 -14.95 6.77 -0.77
CA SER A 41 -13.87 5.84 -1.09
C SER A 41 -13.50 5.86 -2.57
N TYR A 42 -14.49 5.89 -3.47
CA TYR A 42 -14.23 6.00 -4.90
C TYR A 42 -13.64 7.35 -5.26
N LEU A 43 -14.08 8.42 -4.60
CA LEU A 43 -13.53 9.75 -4.81
C LEU A 43 -12.05 9.82 -4.37
N GLY A 44 -11.70 9.22 -3.22
CA GLY A 44 -10.31 9.09 -2.77
C GLY A 44 -9.45 8.28 -3.73
N LEU A 45 -9.98 7.17 -4.28
CA LEU A 45 -9.33 6.38 -5.33
C LEU A 45 -9.08 7.19 -6.62
N ALA A 46 -9.99 8.12 -6.96
CA ALA A 46 -9.88 8.97 -8.15
C ALA A 46 -8.87 10.13 -7.99
N PHE A 47 -8.30 10.33 -6.80
CA PHE A 47 -7.34 11.41 -6.50
C PHE A 47 -6.23 11.59 -7.55
N PRO A 48 -5.44 10.56 -7.96
CA PRO A 48 -4.38 10.74 -8.95
C PRO A 48 -4.90 11.21 -10.32
N VAL A 49 -6.08 10.77 -10.74
CA VAL A 49 -6.70 11.18 -12.01
C VAL A 49 -7.16 12.64 -11.92
N LEU A 50 -7.80 13.02 -10.81
CA LEU A 50 -8.22 14.40 -10.55
C LEU A 50 -7.03 15.35 -10.41
N LEU A 51 -5.92 14.87 -9.83
CA LEU A 51 -4.67 15.61 -9.74
C LEU A 51 -4.10 15.88 -11.14
N ALA A 52 -4.01 14.85 -11.99
CA ALA A 52 -3.55 15.00 -13.37
C ALA A 52 -4.44 15.96 -14.18
N ALA A 53 -5.76 15.86 -14.03
CA ALA A 53 -6.70 16.78 -14.68
C ALA A 53 -6.46 18.25 -14.25
N ASN A 54 -6.24 18.50 -12.96
CA ASN A 54 -5.95 19.84 -12.46
C ASN A 54 -4.60 20.37 -12.94
N ILE A 55 -3.57 19.52 -13.03
CA ILE A 55 -2.28 19.92 -13.64
C ILE A 55 -2.49 20.33 -15.10
N THR A 56 -3.25 19.55 -15.88
CA THR A 56 -3.60 19.90 -17.26
C THR A 56 -4.37 21.22 -17.34
N PHE A 57 -5.31 21.48 -16.42
CA PHE A 57 -5.99 22.77 -16.35
C PHE A 57 -5.03 23.93 -16.07
N ILE A 58 -4.05 23.77 -15.19
CA ILE A 58 -3.03 24.81 -14.94
C ILE A 58 -2.29 25.13 -16.22
N LEU A 59 -1.77 24.11 -16.91
CA LEU A 59 -1.02 24.29 -18.16
C LEU A 59 -1.87 24.98 -19.24
N PHE A 60 -3.10 24.52 -19.43
CA PHE A 60 -4.03 25.08 -20.40
C PHE A 60 -4.41 26.54 -20.08
N TRP A 61 -4.83 26.83 -18.85
CA TRP A 61 -5.34 28.15 -18.47
C TRP A 61 -4.25 29.20 -18.33
N THR A 62 -3.02 28.81 -18.01
CA THR A 62 -1.88 29.75 -17.96
C THR A 62 -1.71 30.46 -19.32
N ILE A 63 -1.96 29.76 -20.42
CA ILE A 63 -1.86 30.30 -21.79
C ILE A 63 -3.15 31.04 -22.19
N GLN A 64 -4.33 30.48 -21.87
CA GLN A 64 -5.61 30.98 -22.40
C GLN A 64 -6.23 32.12 -21.58
N ARG A 65 -6.14 32.05 -20.25
CA ARG A 65 -6.68 33.03 -19.29
C ARG A 65 -6.05 32.77 -17.92
N HIS A 66 -4.87 33.33 -17.67
CA HIS A 66 -4.03 33.01 -16.51
C HIS A 66 -4.75 33.08 -15.15
N HIS A 67 -5.73 33.98 -14.97
CA HIS A 67 -6.55 34.02 -13.74
C HIS A 67 -7.34 32.72 -13.49
N SER A 68 -7.79 32.02 -14.54
CA SER A 68 -8.48 30.74 -14.39
C SER A 68 -7.55 29.62 -13.93
N ALA A 69 -6.23 29.73 -14.15
CA ALA A 69 -5.25 28.77 -13.64
C ALA A 69 -5.14 28.84 -12.10
N LEU A 70 -5.41 30.01 -11.50
CA LEU A 70 -5.38 30.19 -10.04
C LEU A 70 -6.36 29.25 -9.32
N ILE A 71 -7.48 28.88 -9.96
CA ILE A 71 -8.48 27.97 -9.39
C ILE A 71 -7.84 26.61 -9.05
N SER A 72 -7.16 26.00 -10.02
CA SER A 72 -6.50 24.70 -9.85
C SER A 72 -5.27 24.82 -8.95
N ILE A 73 -4.52 25.94 -9.02
CA ILE A 73 -3.36 26.19 -8.16
C ILE A 73 -3.80 26.26 -6.69
N ILE A 74 -4.86 27.00 -6.38
CA ILE A 74 -5.43 27.08 -5.02
C ILE A 74 -5.88 25.69 -4.56
N ALA A 75 -6.49 24.90 -5.43
CA ALA A 75 -6.86 23.52 -5.10
C ALA A 75 -5.64 22.63 -4.80
N LEU A 76 -4.53 22.75 -5.55
CA LEU A 76 -3.29 22.03 -5.24
C LEU A 76 -2.73 22.42 -3.88
N ILE A 77 -2.73 23.72 -3.55
CA ILE A 77 -2.28 24.22 -2.23
C ILE A 77 -3.18 23.66 -1.12
N ALA A 78 -4.50 23.70 -1.29
CA ALA A 78 -5.45 23.13 -0.33
C ALA A 78 -5.28 21.61 -0.15
N CYS A 79 -4.79 20.93 -1.19
CA CYS A 79 -4.50 19.49 -1.19
C CYS A 79 -3.05 19.16 -0.79
N TRP A 80 -2.23 20.10 -0.35
CA TRP A 80 -0.78 19.89 -0.19
C TRP A 80 -0.43 18.65 0.64
N ASN A 81 -1.12 18.42 1.77
CA ASN A 81 -0.92 17.23 2.59
C ASN A 81 -1.33 15.92 1.88
N GLY A 82 -2.38 15.97 1.05
CA GLY A 82 -2.78 14.86 0.20
C GLY A 82 -1.73 14.58 -0.87
N LEU A 83 -1.25 15.63 -1.54
CA LEU A 83 -0.21 15.54 -2.57
C LEU A 83 1.08 14.95 -2.00
N TRP A 84 1.59 15.51 -0.89
CA TRP A 84 2.80 15.03 -0.22
C TRP A 84 2.67 13.57 0.24
N ASN A 85 1.49 13.21 0.76
CA ASN A 85 1.22 11.84 1.17
C ASN A 85 1.12 10.87 -0.01
N TYR A 86 0.77 11.32 -1.22
CA TYR A 86 0.65 10.46 -2.40
C TYR A 86 1.97 10.38 -3.19
N THR A 87 2.57 11.53 -3.47
CA THR A 87 3.79 11.70 -4.27
C THR A 87 4.83 12.56 -3.55
N PRO A 88 5.45 12.04 -2.47
CA PRO A 88 6.52 12.75 -1.76
C PRO A 88 7.69 13.07 -2.71
N ILE A 89 8.43 14.14 -2.40
CA ILE A 89 9.58 14.58 -3.19
C ILE A 89 10.78 14.67 -2.26
N HIS A 90 11.44 13.53 -2.06
CA HIS A 90 12.75 13.45 -1.44
C HIS A 90 13.77 13.07 -2.50
N ILE A 91 14.75 13.94 -2.74
CA ILE A 91 15.90 13.60 -3.59
C ILE A 91 16.87 12.85 -2.67
N GLU A 92 17.22 11.61 -3.04
CA GLU A 92 18.23 10.85 -2.31
C GLU A 92 19.52 11.68 -2.25
N SER A 93 19.94 12.02 -1.04
CA SER A 93 21.29 12.53 -0.79
C SER A 93 22.18 11.34 -0.46
N ASP A 94 23.34 11.25 -1.11
CA ASP A 94 24.37 10.22 -0.81
C ASP A 94 24.86 10.26 0.65
N GLU A 95 24.51 11.31 1.39
CA GLU A 95 24.81 11.46 2.80
C GLU A 95 23.62 11.03 3.66
N ALA A 96 23.73 9.83 4.23
CA ALA A 96 24.02 9.75 5.65
C ALA A 96 24.54 8.35 6.00
N VAL A 97 25.86 8.26 6.20
CA VAL A 97 26.41 7.32 7.18
C VAL A 97 25.88 7.79 8.55
N THR A 98 24.60 7.54 8.83
CA THR A 98 24.05 7.80 10.16
C THR A 98 24.66 6.76 11.09
N GLU A 99 25.40 7.24 12.08
CA GLU A 99 25.73 6.47 13.28
C GLU A 99 24.45 5.97 13.96
N GLY A 100 24.57 4.84 14.66
CA GLY A 100 23.46 4.19 15.38
C GLY A 100 23.05 2.84 14.80
N GLU A 101 22.36 2.06 15.62
CA GLU A 101 21.88 0.73 15.25
C GLU A 101 20.71 0.84 14.25
N LYS A 102 20.90 0.22 13.09
CA LYS A 102 19.92 0.18 12.00
C LYS A 102 19.08 -1.09 12.08
N LEU A 103 17.82 -0.97 11.72
CA LEU A 103 16.87 -2.07 11.57
C LEU A 103 16.34 -2.06 10.15
N THR A 104 16.61 -3.13 9.41
CA THR A 104 16.09 -3.31 8.05
C THR A 104 14.80 -4.14 8.09
N LEU A 105 13.69 -3.55 7.67
CA LEU A 105 12.40 -4.22 7.57
C LEU A 105 12.02 -4.41 6.10
N LEU A 106 11.64 -5.63 5.74
CA LEU A 106 11.05 -5.95 4.45
C LEU A 106 9.56 -6.28 4.66
N THR A 107 8.68 -5.69 3.85
CA THR A 107 7.34 -6.23 3.62
C THR A 107 7.15 -6.59 2.16
N TYR A 108 6.59 -7.77 1.91
CA TYR A 108 6.43 -8.27 0.55
C TYR A 108 5.22 -9.22 0.45
N ASN A 109 4.19 -8.83 -0.31
CA ASN A 109 3.19 -9.78 -0.78
C ASN A 109 3.89 -10.69 -1.81
N VAL A 110 4.06 -11.97 -1.47
CA VAL A 110 4.81 -12.92 -2.30
C VAL A 110 3.94 -13.61 -3.34
N HIS A 111 2.66 -13.24 -3.46
CA HIS A 111 1.71 -13.79 -4.43
C HIS A 111 1.74 -15.33 -4.47
N ASN A 112 1.71 -15.99 -3.30
CA ASN A 112 1.81 -17.45 -3.19
C ASN A 112 3.15 -18.02 -3.70
N PHE A 113 4.25 -17.27 -3.52
CA PHE A 113 5.53 -17.52 -4.18
C PHE A 113 5.35 -17.65 -5.71
N ASP A 114 4.59 -16.68 -6.23
CA ASP A 114 3.98 -16.45 -7.55
C ASP A 114 2.99 -17.50 -8.07
N ASN A 115 3.24 -18.79 -7.88
CA ASN A 115 2.22 -19.83 -8.12
C ASN A 115 2.65 -21.17 -7.51
N TYR A 116 3.05 -21.13 -6.24
CA TYR A 116 3.61 -22.29 -5.52
C TYR A 116 4.90 -22.84 -6.15
N THR A 117 5.65 -22.02 -6.90
CA THR A 117 6.87 -22.44 -7.60
C THR A 117 7.90 -23.00 -6.62
N PRO A 118 8.35 -24.26 -6.76
CA PRO A 118 9.32 -24.87 -5.84
C PRO A 118 10.64 -24.11 -5.74
N HIS A 119 11.38 -24.35 -4.65
CA HIS A 119 12.74 -23.85 -4.47
C HIS A 119 13.71 -25.04 -4.39
N THR A 120 14.54 -25.21 -5.42
CA THR A 120 15.56 -26.25 -5.49
C THR A 120 16.91 -25.65 -5.86
N ASP A 121 17.99 -26.39 -5.62
CA ASP A 121 19.35 -25.93 -5.95
C ASP A 121 19.51 -25.64 -7.45
N ASP A 122 18.90 -26.47 -8.31
CA ASP A 122 18.94 -26.32 -9.77
C ASP A 122 18.00 -25.22 -10.30
N SER A 123 16.95 -24.88 -9.55
CA SER A 123 15.93 -23.91 -9.93
C SER A 123 15.44 -23.14 -8.70
N PRO A 124 16.23 -22.17 -8.22
CA PRO A 124 15.89 -21.44 -7.01
C PRO A 124 14.72 -20.49 -7.27
N ASN A 125 13.70 -20.56 -6.42
CA ASN A 125 12.58 -19.62 -6.45
C ASN A 125 13.07 -18.16 -6.34
N SER A 126 12.75 -17.32 -7.33
CA SER A 126 13.28 -15.96 -7.42
C SER A 126 12.86 -15.04 -6.27
N ILE A 127 11.68 -15.26 -5.67
CA ILE A 127 11.23 -14.51 -4.49
C ILE A 127 12.10 -14.86 -3.28
N ILE A 128 12.39 -16.15 -3.06
CA ILE A 128 13.27 -16.58 -1.97
C ILE A 128 14.68 -16.00 -2.17
N SER A 129 15.24 -16.15 -3.37
CA SER A 129 16.57 -15.61 -3.68
C SER A 129 16.64 -14.09 -3.48
N TYR A 130 15.58 -13.38 -3.87
CA TYR A 130 15.48 -11.95 -3.61
C TYR A 130 15.48 -11.64 -2.10
N ILE A 131 14.64 -12.34 -1.32
CA ILE A 131 14.54 -12.15 0.14
C ILE A 131 15.91 -12.38 0.81
N GLN A 132 16.61 -13.47 0.47
CA GLN A 132 17.95 -13.77 0.98
C GLN A 132 18.93 -12.63 0.69
N ASN A 133 18.90 -12.07 -0.52
CA ASN A 133 19.78 -11.00 -0.94
C ASN A 133 19.46 -9.64 -0.30
N THR A 134 18.24 -9.44 0.24
CA THR A 134 17.89 -8.18 0.91
C THR A 134 18.64 -7.96 2.22
N LYS A 135 19.11 -9.04 2.87
CA LYS A 135 19.72 -9.03 4.20
C LYS A 135 18.88 -8.32 5.27
N ALA A 136 17.55 -8.28 5.08
CA ALA A 136 16.62 -7.69 6.04
C ALA A 136 16.80 -8.32 7.44
N ASP A 137 16.44 -7.61 8.49
CA ASP A 137 16.47 -8.14 9.85
C ASP A 137 15.13 -8.76 10.25
N ILE A 138 14.05 -8.19 9.71
CA ILE A 138 12.69 -8.69 9.87
C ILE A 138 12.00 -8.64 8.50
N ILE A 139 11.28 -9.72 8.18
CA ILE A 139 10.53 -9.90 6.94
C ILE A 139 9.07 -10.17 7.30
N CYS A 140 8.16 -9.39 6.72
CA CYS A 140 6.72 -9.61 6.76
C CYS A 140 6.24 -10.02 5.36
N MET A 141 5.70 -11.23 5.24
CA MET A 141 5.17 -11.75 3.98
C MET A 141 3.65 -11.83 4.03
N GLN A 142 3.01 -11.39 2.94
CA GLN A 142 1.59 -11.57 2.66
C GLN A 142 1.41 -12.56 1.51
N GLU A 143 0.25 -13.20 1.42
CA GLU A 143 0.03 -14.37 0.55
C GLU A 143 1.12 -15.42 0.67
N PHE A 144 1.60 -15.63 1.90
CA PHE A 144 2.58 -16.66 2.19
C PHE A 144 1.90 -18.01 2.09
N SER A 145 2.28 -18.80 1.09
CA SER A 145 1.61 -20.06 0.78
C SER A 145 2.58 -21.19 0.57
N PHE A 146 2.18 -22.39 0.97
CA PHE A 146 2.94 -23.61 0.77
C PHE A 146 2.00 -24.80 0.54
N GLY A 147 2.49 -25.76 -0.23
CA GLY A 147 1.74 -26.94 -0.64
C GLY A 147 2.27 -28.23 -0.02
N ASN A 148 1.46 -29.29 -0.15
CA ASN A 148 1.82 -30.64 0.31
C ASN A 148 2.30 -31.54 -0.85
N SER A 149 2.29 -31.05 -2.09
CA SER A 149 2.71 -31.79 -3.29
C SER A 149 4.19 -31.55 -3.63
N LYS A 150 4.85 -32.54 -4.26
CA LYS A 150 6.26 -32.43 -4.69
C LYS A 150 6.54 -31.28 -5.67
N ASN A 151 5.52 -30.87 -6.43
CA ASN A 151 5.64 -29.80 -7.43
C ASN A 151 5.26 -28.43 -6.86
N GLN A 152 5.05 -28.33 -5.55
CA GLN A 152 4.75 -27.09 -4.87
C GLN A 152 5.86 -26.77 -3.87
N ILE A 153 6.08 -25.47 -3.66
CA ILE A 153 6.95 -25.02 -2.59
C ILE A 153 6.42 -25.51 -1.23
N SER A 154 7.29 -26.13 -0.45
CA SER A 154 7.00 -26.62 0.89
C SER A 154 7.48 -25.64 1.96
N LEU A 155 6.89 -25.72 3.14
CA LEU A 155 7.33 -24.93 4.29
C LEU A 155 8.78 -25.25 4.67
N ASP A 156 9.23 -26.49 4.48
CA ASP A 156 10.61 -26.90 4.77
C ASP A 156 11.61 -26.28 3.79
N GLN A 157 11.27 -26.19 2.50
CA GLN A 157 12.09 -25.49 1.51
C GLN A 157 12.26 -24.01 1.89
N ILE A 158 11.15 -23.34 2.22
CA ILE A 158 11.18 -21.92 2.62
C ILE A 158 12.02 -21.74 3.89
N ASN A 159 11.79 -22.58 4.90
CA ASN A 159 12.48 -22.52 6.18
C ASN A 159 13.98 -22.81 6.08
N SER A 160 14.38 -23.73 5.20
CA SER A 160 15.78 -24.07 4.98
C SER A 160 16.49 -22.92 4.27
N ALA A 161 15.86 -22.34 3.25
CA ALA A 161 16.40 -21.19 2.52
C ALA A 161 16.48 -19.92 3.39
N LEU A 162 15.55 -19.72 4.32
CA LEU A 162 15.52 -18.58 5.25
C LEU A 162 16.07 -18.95 6.64
N SER A 163 17.05 -19.84 6.70
CA SER A 163 17.65 -20.31 7.97
C SER A 163 18.35 -19.22 8.79
N GLU A 164 18.74 -18.09 8.16
CA GLU A 164 19.25 -16.90 8.85
C GLU A 164 18.22 -16.22 9.77
N TYR A 165 16.94 -16.59 9.66
CA TYR A 165 15.84 -16.05 10.44
C TYR A 165 15.28 -17.12 11.39
N PRO A 166 15.96 -17.40 12.52
CA PRO A 166 15.59 -18.50 13.42
C PRO A 166 14.21 -18.31 14.08
N TYR A 167 13.73 -17.07 14.18
CA TYR A 167 12.43 -16.76 14.75
C TYR A 167 11.43 -16.53 13.63
N LYS A 168 10.49 -17.47 13.50
CA LYS A 168 9.50 -17.47 12.42
C LYS A 168 8.11 -17.82 12.95
N HIS A 169 7.10 -17.20 12.37
CA HIS A 169 5.70 -17.46 12.68
C HIS A 169 4.84 -17.35 11.43
N PHE A 170 3.84 -18.23 11.34
CA PHE A 170 2.86 -18.24 10.27
C PHE A 170 1.46 -18.16 10.89
N THR A 171 0.71 -17.12 10.53
CA THR A 171 -0.72 -16.99 10.85
C THR A 171 -1.52 -17.50 9.66
N PRO A 172 -2.25 -18.64 9.79
CA PRO A 172 -3.08 -19.17 8.72
C PRO A 172 -4.22 -18.21 8.36
N GLY A 173 -4.47 -18.05 7.05
CA GLY A 173 -5.62 -17.35 6.49
C GLY A 173 -6.58 -18.33 5.81
N ASN A 174 -6.17 -18.90 4.68
CA ASN A 174 -6.92 -19.92 3.95
C ASN A 174 -6.29 -21.30 4.12
N LYS A 175 -7.12 -22.34 4.17
CA LYS A 175 -6.66 -23.73 4.17
C LYS A 175 -7.50 -24.56 3.20
N THR A 176 -6.82 -25.20 2.26
CA THR A 176 -7.40 -26.20 1.37
C THR A 176 -6.84 -27.59 1.73
N PRO A 177 -7.36 -28.69 1.15
CA PRO A 177 -6.74 -30.00 1.30
C PRO A 177 -5.29 -30.07 0.78
N TYR A 178 -4.90 -29.17 -0.12
CA TYR A 178 -3.64 -29.24 -0.86
C TYR A 178 -2.62 -28.17 -0.44
N SER A 179 -3.08 -27.05 0.11
CA SER A 179 -2.25 -25.90 0.43
C SER A 179 -2.77 -25.10 1.63
N GLN A 180 -1.87 -24.34 2.23
CA GLN A 180 -2.17 -23.32 3.22
C GLN A 180 -1.67 -21.97 2.70
N SER A 181 -2.42 -20.90 3.01
CA SER A 181 -2.01 -19.52 2.75
C SER A 181 -2.30 -18.62 3.94
N GLY A 182 -1.55 -17.54 4.09
CA GLY A 182 -1.73 -16.59 5.18
C GLY A 182 -0.68 -15.49 5.17
N ILE A 183 -0.31 -15.04 6.36
CA ILE A 183 0.80 -14.10 6.55
C ILE A 183 1.90 -14.76 7.37
N ALA A 184 3.14 -14.37 7.12
CA ALA A 184 4.28 -14.87 7.88
C ALA A 184 5.19 -13.73 8.33
N CYS A 185 5.86 -13.93 9.45
CA CYS A 185 6.94 -13.06 9.91
C CYS A 185 8.19 -13.91 10.19
N TYR A 186 9.32 -13.51 9.60
CA TYR A 186 10.63 -14.09 9.81
C TYR A 186 11.54 -13.01 10.39
N SER A 187 12.29 -13.33 11.44
CA SER A 187 13.05 -12.37 12.22
C SER A 187 14.38 -12.97 12.67
N LYS A 188 15.45 -12.16 12.61
CA LYS A 188 16.73 -12.46 13.26
C LYS A 188 16.65 -12.34 14.79
N TYR A 189 15.62 -11.67 15.31
CA TYR A 189 15.43 -11.37 16.72
C TYR A 189 14.23 -12.12 17.34
N PRO A 190 14.28 -12.48 18.63
CA PRO A 190 13.26 -13.30 19.27
C PRO A 190 11.90 -12.61 19.43
N PHE A 191 10.83 -13.36 19.11
CA PHE A 191 9.46 -13.03 19.49
C PHE A 191 9.27 -13.29 20.99
N GLN A 192 8.87 -12.25 21.73
CA GLN A 192 8.45 -12.35 23.14
C GLN A 192 6.96 -12.68 23.25
N GLU A 193 6.16 -12.12 22.36
CA GLU A 193 4.72 -12.31 22.31
C GLU A 193 4.26 -12.27 20.86
N ILE A 194 3.28 -13.11 20.53
CA ILE A 194 2.65 -13.20 19.23
C ILE A 194 1.14 -13.18 19.45
N THR A 195 0.42 -12.32 18.74
CA THR A 195 -1.03 -12.18 18.92
C THR A 195 -1.72 -11.88 17.59
N ASP A 196 -2.62 -12.77 17.18
CA ASP A 196 -3.47 -12.53 16.02
C ASP A 196 -4.53 -11.46 16.32
N ILE A 197 -4.70 -10.52 15.40
CA ILE A 197 -5.77 -9.52 15.48
C ILE A 197 -7.04 -10.14 14.90
N LYS A 198 -8.05 -10.31 15.77
CA LYS A 198 -9.33 -10.91 15.39
C LYS A 198 -10.27 -9.87 14.78
N TYR A 199 -10.67 -10.11 13.54
CA TYR A 199 -11.75 -9.43 12.83
C TYR A 199 -12.33 -10.36 11.75
N ASP A 200 -13.51 -10.05 11.22
CA ASP A 200 -14.10 -10.83 10.13
C ASP A 200 -13.28 -10.68 8.84
N SER A 201 -12.82 -11.81 8.33
CA SER A 201 -12.04 -11.92 7.10
C SER A 201 -11.99 -13.39 6.67
N SER A 202 -12.15 -13.66 5.38
CA SER A 202 -12.16 -15.04 4.88
C SER A 202 -10.75 -15.59 4.62
N TYR A 203 -9.79 -14.71 4.30
CA TYR A 203 -8.46 -15.10 3.79
C TYR A 203 -7.33 -14.20 4.31
N ASN A 204 -7.67 -12.93 4.56
CA ASN A 204 -6.74 -11.88 4.97
C ASN A 204 -6.62 -11.86 6.51
N GLY A 205 -5.53 -11.33 7.05
CA GLY A 205 -5.27 -11.38 8.50
C GLY A 205 -4.20 -10.39 8.93
N SER A 206 -4.11 -10.15 10.24
CA SER A 206 -3.07 -9.32 10.82
C SER A 206 -2.55 -9.96 12.11
N CYS A 207 -1.25 -9.82 12.37
CA CYS A 207 -0.60 -10.39 13.55
C CYS A 207 0.34 -9.36 14.19
N ILE A 208 0.34 -9.33 15.51
CA ILE A 208 1.21 -8.50 16.34
C ILE A 208 2.36 -9.37 16.84
N TYR A 209 3.57 -8.83 16.76
CA TYR A 209 4.78 -9.41 17.29
C TYR A 209 5.43 -8.41 18.26
N LYS A 210 5.69 -8.83 19.50
CA LYS A 210 6.64 -8.11 20.36
C LYS A 210 8.01 -8.71 20.17
N ILE A 211 8.93 -7.93 19.60
CA ILE A 211 10.25 -8.40 19.19
C ILE A 211 11.31 -7.74 20.07
N LYS A 212 12.19 -8.53 20.69
CA LYS A 212 13.28 -7.99 21.52
C LYS A 212 14.52 -7.74 20.66
N ILE A 213 14.86 -6.47 20.46
CA ILE A 213 15.99 -6.02 19.63
C ILE A 213 16.93 -5.20 20.52
N ASN A 214 18.14 -5.70 20.75
CA ASN A 214 19.18 -5.02 21.54
C ASN A 214 18.68 -4.46 22.90
N GLY A 215 17.85 -5.25 23.59
CA GLY A 215 17.28 -4.88 24.89
C GLY A 215 16.00 -4.06 24.86
N ARG A 216 15.58 -3.54 23.69
CA ARG A 216 14.32 -2.82 23.49
C ARG A 216 13.23 -3.75 22.98
N ILE A 217 11.97 -3.45 23.29
CA ILE A 217 10.82 -4.14 22.71
C ILE A 217 10.27 -3.29 21.56
N LEU A 218 10.21 -3.90 20.39
CA LEU A 218 9.52 -3.38 19.21
C LEU A 218 8.17 -4.08 19.10
N THR A 219 7.08 -3.32 18.98
CA THR A 219 5.79 -3.86 18.54
C THR A 219 5.70 -3.79 17.02
N LEU A 220 5.61 -4.94 16.35
CA LEU A 220 5.42 -5.03 14.91
C LEU A 220 4.02 -5.56 14.59
N ILE A 221 3.29 -4.89 13.70
CA ILE A 221 2.01 -5.38 13.18
C ILE A 221 2.18 -5.68 11.70
N ASN A 222 2.10 -6.95 11.31
CA ASN A 222 2.04 -7.39 9.92
C ASN A 222 0.57 -7.49 9.50
N ASN A 223 0.19 -6.79 8.44
CA ASN A 223 -1.18 -6.72 7.96
C ASN A 223 -1.28 -7.22 6.52
N HIS A 224 -2.32 -8.00 6.25
CA HIS A 224 -2.84 -8.20 4.91
C HIS A 224 -4.34 -7.90 5.02
N LEU A 225 -4.80 -6.77 4.50
CA LEU A 225 -6.21 -6.36 4.59
C LEU A 225 -7.05 -6.92 3.43
N GLU A 226 -8.38 -6.88 3.56
CA GLU A 226 -9.32 -7.44 2.58
C GLU A 226 -9.02 -6.95 1.15
N SER A 227 -8.79 -7.89 0.23
CA SER A 227 -8.58 -7.58 -1.19
C SER A 227 -9.90 -7.27 -1.91
N ASN A 228 -9.81 -6.70 -3.12
CA ASN A 228 -11.01 -6.44 -3.94
C ASN A 228 -11.63 -7.72 -4.54
N LYS A 229 -10.99 -8.90 -4.36
CA LYS A 229 -11.49 -10.21 -4.84
C LYS A 229 -11.90 -10.23 -6.32
N PHE A 230 -11.13 -9.55 -7.16
CA PHE A 230 -11.29 -9.62 -8.61
C PHE A 230 -10.98 -11.04 -9.09
N THR A 231 -11.91 -11.63 -9.84
CA THR A 231 -11.70 -12.92 -10.52
C THR A 231 -10.80 -12.70 -11.74
N SER A 232 -10.33 -13.79 -12.36
CA SER A 232 -9.61 -13.73 -13.63
C SER A 232 -10.43 -12.96 -14.68
N ASN A 233 -11.73 -13.26 -14.82
CA ASN A 233 -12.61 -12.55 -15.76
C ASN A 233 -12.74 -11.06 -15.44
N ASP A 234 -12.77 -10.65 -14.16
CA ASP A 234 -12.81 -9.22 -13.82
C ASP A 234 -11.49 -8.52 -14.18
N ARG A 235 -10.35 -9.19 -13.97
CA ARG A 235 -9.02 -8.67 -14.32
C ARG A 235 -8.87 -8.53 -15.83
N GLU A 236 -9.36 -9.50 -16.60
CA GLU A 236 -9.39 -9.46 -18.07
C GLU A 236 -10.29 -8.34 -18.58
N LEU A 237 -11.52 -8.23 -18.06
CA LEU A 237 -12.44 -7.16 -18.40
C LEU A 237 -11.83 -5.78 -18.10
N TYR A 238 -11.19 -5.62 -16.94
CA TYR A 238 -10.50 -4.38 -16.60
C TYR A 238 -9.34 -4.08 -17.56
N ALA A 239 -8.47 -5.06 -17.85
CA ALA A 239 -7.35 -4.87 -18.76
C ALA A 239 -7.80 -4.52 -20.18
N TYR A 240 -8.94 -5.05 -20.62
CA TYR A 240 -9.60 -4.67 -21.86
C TYR A 240 -10.08 -3.20 -21.81
N MET A 241 -10.88 -2.83 -20.80
CA MET A 241 -11.44 -1.48 -20.67
C MET A 241 -10.37 -0.38 -20.56
N MET A 242 -9.21 -0.68 -19.97
CA MET A 242 -8.09 0.27 -19.91
C MET A 242 -7.45 0.56 -21.28
N LYS A 243 -7.63 -0.33 -22.26
CA LYS A 243 -7.17 -0.16 -23.65
C LYS A 243 -8.27 0.39 -24.57
N HIS A 244 -9.53 0.24 -24.18
CA HIS A 244 -10.73 0.56 -24.96
C HIS A 244 -11.66 1.46 -24.14
N ILE A 245 -11.16 2.62 -23.71
CA ILE A 245 -11.90 3.57 -22.85
C ILE A 245 -13.13 4.16 -23.57
N ASP A 246 -13.13 4.11 -24.90
CA ASP A 246 -14.21 4.53 -25.79
C ASP A 246 -15.31 3.47 -25.99
N ASP A 247 -15.13 2.24 -25.48
CA ASP A 247 -16.16 1.21 -25.53
C ASP A 247 -17.31 1.53 -24.56
N THR A 248 -18.34 2.17 -25.08
CA THR A 248 -19.54 2.55 -24.32
C THR A 248 -20.50 1.40 -24.06
N GLU A 249 -20.39 0.28 -24.78
CA GLU A 249 -21.29 -0.87 -24.64
C GLU A 249 -20.94 -1.69 -23.40
N LEU A 250 -19.65 -1.94 -23.16
CA LEU A 250 -19.16 -2.71 -22.01
C LEU A 250 -18.96 -1.85 -20.75
N PHE A 251 -18.92 -0.52 -20.88
CA PHE A 251 -18.69 0.40 -19.76
C PHE A 251 -19.68 0.25 -18.59
N PRO A 252 -21.01 0.08 -18.78
CA PRO A 252 -21.95 -0.09 -17.68
C PRO A 252 -21.67 -1.35 -16.85
N GLU A 253 -21.42 -2.49 -17.50
CA GLU A 253 -21.11 -3.74 -16.84
C GLU A 253 -19.77 -3.66 -16.09
N PHE A 254 -18.74 -3.11 -16.75
CA PHE A 254 -17.44 -2.87 -16.16
C PHE A 254 -17.56 -2.04 -14.86
N LYS A 255 -18.29 -0.92 -14.95
CA LYS A 255 -18.53 -0.03 -13.82
C LYS A 255 -19.25 -0.75 -12.68
N ASP A 256 -20.32 -1.48 -12.97
CA ASP A 256 -21.12 -2.15 -11.94
C ASP A 256 -20.30 -3.22 -11.19
N ARG A 257 -19.56 -4.07 -11.93
CA ARG A 257 -18.69 -5.10 -11.35
C ARG A 257 -17.60 -4.48 -10.47
N LEU A 258 -16.92 -3.45 -10.98
CA LEU A 258 -15.84 -2.77 -10.27
C LEU A 258 -16.36 -2.13 -8.97
N MET A 259 -17.44 -1.35 -9.07
CA MET A 259 -18.01 -0.63 -7.95
C MET A 259 -18.53 -1.61 -6.89
N THR A 260 -19.23 -2.67 -7.27
CA THR A 260 -19.77 -3.66 -6.34
C THR A 260 -18.66 -4.34 -5.53
N LYS A 261 -17.62 -4.84 -6.21
CA LYS A 261 -16.52 -5.56 -5.55
C LYS A 261 -15.67 -4.66 -4.67
N MET A 262 -15.24 -3.52 -5.20
CA MET A 262 -14.47 -2.55 -4.42
C MET A 262 -15.28 -1.99 -3.26
N GLY A 263 -16.58 -1.76 -3.46
CA GLY A 263 -17.48 -1.23 -2.43
C GLY A 263 -17.63 -2.17 -1.23
N ALA A 264 -17.72 -3.49 -1.48
CA ALA A 264 -17.71 -4.49 -0.42
C ALA A 264 -16.36 -4.54 0.30
N ALA A 265 -15.26 -4.51 -0.45
CA ALA A 265 -13.90 -4.56 0.10
C ALA A 265 -13.58 -3.31 0.95
N PHE A 266 -13.94 -2.10 0.50
CA PHE A 266 -13.75 -0.87 1.26
C PHE A 266 -14.42 -0.92 2.65
N ARG A 267 -15.65 -1.42 2.73
CA ARG A 267 -16.37 -1.53 4.01
C ARG A 267 -15.69 -2.50 4.96
N LYS A 268 -15.24 -3.65 4.46
CA LYS A 268 -14.49 -4.62 5.27
C LYS A 268 -13.14 -4.06 5.72
N ARG A 269 -12.36 -3.45 4.82
CA ARG A 269 -11.09 -2.80 5.16
C ARG A 269 -11.26 -1.72 6.22
N ALA A 270 -12.37 -0.97 6.21
CA ALA A 270 -12.64 0.02 7.25
C ALA A 270 -12.78 -0.61 8.65
N LEU A 271 -13.51 -1.72 8.80
CA LEU A 271 -13.65 -2.43 10.07
C LEU A 271 -12.32 -3.02 10.57
N GLN A 272 -11.51 -3.54 9.64
CA GLN A 272 -10.17 -4.05 9.92
C GLN A 272 -9.25 -2.91 10.38
N ALA A 273 -9.22 -1.80 9.64
CA ALA A 273 -8.46 -0.60 9.96
C ALA A 273 -8.85 0.01 11.31
N ASP A 274 -10.15 0.05 11.64
CA ASP A 274 -10.62 0.51 12.94
C ASP A 274 -10.12 -0.41 14.08
N SER A 275 -10.07 -1.72 13.84
CA SER A 275 -9.57 -2.70 14.82
C SER A 275 -8.07 -2.53 15.07
N ILE A 276 -7.29 -2.38 14.00
CA ILE A 276 -5.85 -2.14 14.07
C ILE A 276 -5.56 -0.78 14.73
N ALA A 277 -6.28 0.28 14.36
CA ALA A 277 -6.10 1.61 14.94
C ALA A 277 -6.33 1.62 16.46
N ARG A 278 -7.32 0.87 16.97
CA ARG A 278 -7.56 0.72 18.43
C ARG A 278 -6.38 0.10 19.16
N ILE A 279 -5.66 -0.83 18.51
CA ILE A 279 -4.46 -1.46 19.05
C ILE A 279 -3.31 -0.45 19.05
N ILE A 280 -3.06 0.21 17.90
CA ILE A 280 -2.01 1.23 17.76
C ILE A 280 -2.15 2.33 18.83
N HIS A 281 -3.38 2.77 19.12
CA HIS A 281 -3.64 3.78 20.14
C HIS A 281 -3.24 3.38 21.57
N LYS A 282 -3.08 2.08 21.85
CA LYS A 282 -2.70 1.54 23.16
C LYS A 282 -1.24 1.11 23.23
N THR A 283 -0.51 1.19 22.12
CA THR A 283 0.90 0.80 22.03
C THR A 283 1.80 2.01 22.27
N ASP A 284 3.02 1.74 22.75
CA ASP A 284 4.07 2.74 22.92
C ASP A 284 4.59 3.30 21.58
N SER A 285 5.59 4.19 21.67
CA SER A 285 6.22 4.83 20.52
C SER A 285 7.08 3.88 19.68
N ASN A 286 7.40 2.68 20.16
CA ASN A 286 8.27 1.68 19.53
C ASN A 286 7.44 0.70 18.71
N ILE A 287 6.70 1.24 17.73
CA ILE A 287 5.79 0.47 16.89
C ILE A 287 6.15 0.61 15.41
N ILE A 288 6.05 -0.51 14.69
CA ILE A 288 6.01 -0.58 13.23
C ILE A 288 4.71 -1.25 12.82
N VAL A 289 4.04 -0.70 11.81
CA VAL A 289 2.83 -1.28 11.21
C VAL A 289 3.07 -1.36 9.72
N CYS A 290 3.15 -2.57 9.18
CA CYS A 290 3.47 -2.79 7.78
C CYS A 290 2.58 -3.83 7.12
N GLY A 291 2.71 -3.96 5.80
CA GLY A 291 2.04 -4.97 5.02
C GLY A 291 1.22 -4.42 3.86
N ASP A 292 0.50 -5.32 3.21
CA ASP A 292 -0.42 -5.02 2.12
C ASP A 292 -1.75 -4.56 2.71
N PHE A 293 -2.01 -3.26 2.61
CA PHE A 293 -3.27 -2.66 3.09
C PHE A 293 -4.38 -2.78 2.05
N ASN A 294 -4.10 -3.26 0.85
CA ASN A 294 -5.02 -3.32 -0.28
C ASN A 294 -5.70 -1.98 -0.61
N ASP A 295 -5.10 -0.87 -0.18
CA ASP A 295 -5.69 0.45 -0.32
C ASP A 295 -4.66 1.58 -0.39
N THR A 296 -5.06 2.66 -1.06
CA THR A 296 -4.16 3.74 -1.47
C THR A 296 -3.89 4.73 -0.32
N PRO A 297 -2.88 5.62 -0.43
CA PRO A 297 -2.60 6.61 0.61
C PRO A 297 -3.75 7.61 0.88
N GLN A 298 -4.73 7.74 -0.02
CA GLN A 298 -5.93 8.58 0.20
C GLN A 298 -7.14 7.82 0.72
N SER A 299 -6.99 6.54 1.04
CA SER A 299 -8.09 5.73 1.54
C SER A 299 -8.37 5.97 3.02
N TYR A 300 -9.61 5.67 3.42
CA TYR A 300 -10.00 5.63 4.84
C TYR A 300 -9.13 4.62 5.60
N ALA A 301 -8.93 3.41 5.07
CA ALA A 301 -8.20 2.34 5.74
C ALA A 301 -6.75 2.75 6.06
N TYR A 302 -6.02 3.26 5.06
CA TYR A 302 -4.66 3.77 5.25
C TYR A 302 -4.64 4.92 6.27
N ARG A 303 -5.48 5.94 6.10
CA ARG A 303 -5.46 7.12 6.97
C ARG A 303 -5.85 6.79 8.41
N LYS A 304 -6.76 5.81 8.59
CA LYS A 304 -7.19 5.35 9.90
C LYS A 304 -6.10 4.57 10.63
N ILE A 305 -5.41 3.65 9.94
CA ILE A 305 -4.27 2.91 10.51
C ILE A 305 -3.09 3.83 10.76
N ARG A 306 -2.74 4.69 9.80
CA ARG A 306 -1.65 5.65 9.92
C ARG A 306 -1.82 6.53 11.15
N GLY A 307 -2.99 7.16 11.32
CA GLY A 307 -3.25 8.03 12.47
C GLY A 307 -2.08 9.01 12.71
N LYS A 308 -1.42 8.86 13.87
CA LYS A 308 -0.25 9.68 14.28
C LYS A 308 1.11 9.10 13.87
N LEU A 309 1.14 7.89 13.33
CA LEU A 309 2.36 7.27 12.80
C LEU A 309 2.84 8.04 11.57
N LYS A 310 4.14 7.94 11.32
CA LYS A 310 4.75 8.38 10.06
C LYS A 310 4.79 7.21 9.09
N ASP A 311 4.82 7.53 7.80
CA ASP A 311 4.99 6.54 6.73
C ASP A 311 6.41 6.64 6.20
N SER A 312 7.11 5.51 6.11
CA SER A 312 8.50 5.40 5.69
C SER A 312 8.68 5.96 4.27
N TYR A 313 7.84 5.53 3.33
CA TYR A 313 7.93 6.01 1.94
C TYR A 313 7.57 7.49 1.83
N VAL A 314 6.57 7.98 2.58
CA VAL A 314 6.23 9.41 2.60
C VAL A 314 7.36 10.26 3.21
N SER A 315 8.21 9.68 4.06
CA SER A 315 9.31 10.38 4.73
C SER A 315 10.60 10.42 3.92
N THR A 316 10.79 9.52 2.97
CA THR A 316 12.08 9.32 2.28
C THR A 316 11.98 9.08 0.78
N GLY A 317 10.78 8.84 0.26
CA GLY A 317 10.55 8.38 -1.11
C GLY A 317 10.38 9.52 -2.12
N LEU A 318 10.43 9.13 -3.40
CA LEU A 318 10.24 10.03 -4.54
C LEU A 318 9.14 9.51 -5.47
N GLY A 319 8.11 10.32 -5.67
CA GLY A 319 7.03 10.02 -6.61
C GLY A 319 5.93 9.13 -6.02
N PRO A 320 5.10 8.49 -6.85
CA PRO A 320 3.89 7.79 -6.40
C PRO A 320 4.15 6.47 -5.67
N GLY A 321 5.36 5.92 -5.73
CA GLY A 321 5.74 4.70 -5.00
C GLY A 321 4.89 3.49 -5.29
N ILE A 322 4.63 3.21 -6.57
CA ILE A 322 3.81 2.07 -6.99
C ILE A 322 4.39 0.76 -6.43
N THR A 323 3.55 -0.03 -5.76
CA THR A 323 3.90 -1.36 -5.24
C THR A 323 3.14 -2.45 -5.99
N TYR A 324 1.84 -2.29 -6.25
CA TYR A 324 1.08 -3.20 -7.10
C TYR A 324 1.10 -2.77 -8.56
N HIS A 325 1.42 -3.69 -9.48
CA HIS A 325 1.72 -3.35 -10.88
C HIS A 325 1.14 -4.33 -11.92
N ALA A 326 0.08 -5.07 -11.58
CA ALA A 326 -0.54 -6.04 -12.47
C ALA A 326 -1.86 -5.57 -13.08
N ASN A 327 -2.23 -6.18 -14.21
CA ASN A 327 -3.55 -6.03 -14.85
C ASN A 327 -3.95 -4.58 -15.16
N GLY A 328 -3.00 -3.70 -15.48
CA GLY A 328 -3.30 -2.29 -15.77
C GLY A 328 -3.61 -1.44 -14.52
N PHE A 329 -3.32 -1.96 -13.33
CA PHE A 329 -3.39 -1.23 -12.09
C PHE A 329 -1.99 -0.87 -11.60
N TRP A 330 -1.82 0.37 -11.16
CA TRP A 330 -0.59 0.87 -10.57
C TRP A 330 -0.93 1.65 -9.31
N PHE A 331 -0.76 1.00 -8.16
CA PHE A 331 -1.09 1.59 -6.85
C PHE A 331 0.01 1.39 -5.83
N ARG A 332 0.12 2.31 -4.88
CA ARG A 332 0.85 2.09 -3.64
C ARG A 332 -0.11 1.55 -2.58
N ILE A 333 -0.06 0.25 -2.33
CA ILE A 333 -0.93 -0.43 -1.36
C ILE A 333 -0.16 -1.17 -0.26
N ASP A 334 1.16 -1.31 -0.42
CA ASP A 334 2.06 -1.86 0.58
C ASP A 334 2.75 -0.72 1.33
N HIS A 335 2.68 -0.73 2.65
CA HIS A 335 3.14 0.40 3.47
C HIS A 335 4.03 -0.08 4.62
N ILE A 336 4.94 0.79 5.06
CA ILE A 336 5.69 0.64 6.31
C ILE A 336 5.48 1.93 7.11
N LEU A 337 4.73 1.83 8.19
CA LEU A 337 4.43 2.91 9.12
C LEU A 337 5.23 2.73 10.41
N TYR A 338 5.63 3.83 11.04
CA TYR A 338 6.45 3.80 12.24
C TYR A 338 6.05 4.86 13.27
N GLY A 339 6.22 4.51 14.55
CA GLY A 339 5.97 5.35 15.71
C GLY A 339 7.11 6.34 16.00
N LYS A 340 6.90 7.20 17.00
CA LYS A 340 7.85 8.27 17.34
C LYS A 340 9.19 7.79 17.92
N GLY A 341 9.28 6.54 18.38
CA GLY A 341 10.52 5.94 18.88
C GLY A 341 11.50 5.58 17.76
N LEU A 342 11.06 5.71 16.51
CA LEU A 342 11.82 5.35 15.32
C LEU A 342 11.93 6.53 14.35
N GLN A 343 12.93 6.48 13.49
CA GLN A 343 13.10 7.33 12.32
C GLN A 343 13.37 6.46 11.10
N SER A 344 12.70 6.74 9.99
CA SER A 344 13.06 6.17 8.69
C SER A 344 14.25 6.92 8.10
N LEU A 345 15.27 6.16 7.70
CA LEU A 345 16.46 6.63 7.02
C LEU A 345 16.30 6.53 5.50
N SER A 346 15.78 5.41 5.02
CA SER A 346 15.45 5.23 3.61
C SER A 346 14.33 4.22 3.42
N THR A 347 13.68 4.31 2.26
CA THR A 347 12.67 3.36 1.81
C THR A 347 12.86 3.11 0.33
N HIS A 348 13.05 1.84 -0.03
CA HIS A 348 13.20 1.43 -1.41
C HIS A 348 12.04 0.51 -1.79
N ILE A 349 11.51 0.75 -2.98
CA ILE A 349 10.56 -0.15 -3.64
C ILE A 349 11.32 -0.78 -4.80
N ASP A 350 11.79 -2.01 -4.61
CA ASP A 350 12.64 -2.68 -5.59
C ASP A 350 11.75 -3.25 -6.70
N LYS A 351 11.90 -2.76 -7.95
CA LYS A 351 11.01 -3.08 -9.08
C LYS A 351 11.26 -4.47 -9.71
N VAL A 352 11.42 -5.49 -8.89
CA VAL A 352 11.59 -6.89 -9.31
C VAL A 352 10.24 -7.49 -9.72
N LYS A 353 10.19 -8.20 -10.86
CA LYS A 353 8.94 -8.76 -11.41
C LYS A 353 8.77 -10.23 -11.03
N TYR A 354 8.94 -10.56 -9.75
CA TYR A 354 8.80 -11.92 -9.23
C TYR A 354 7.42 -12.18 -8.60
N SER A 355 6.68 -11.12 -8.31
CA SER A 355 5.29 -11.09 -7.83
C SER A 355 4.56 -9.97 -8.60
N ASP A 356 3.24 -9.91 -8.50
CA ASP A 356 2.43 -8.75 -8.91
C ASP A 356 2.56 -7.53 -7.97
N HIS A 357 3.23 -7.71 -6.83
CA HIS A 357 3.69 -6.66 -5.93
C HIS A 357 5.20 -6.46 -6.02
N TYR A 358 5.63 -5.22 -5.83
CA TYR A 358 7.02 -4.87 -5.55
C TYR A 358 7.26 -4.88 -4.03
N PRO A 359 8.36 -5.49 -3.56
CA PRO A 359 8.77 -5.44 -2.17
C PRO A 359 9.06 -4.02 -1.69
N VAL A 360 8.67 -3.72 -0.45
CA VAL A 360 8.98 -2.45 0.21
C VAL A 360 9.98 -2.71 1.33
N LYS A 361 11.15 -2.07 1.24
CA LYS A 361 12.25 -2.22 2.19
C LYS A 361 12.52 -0.88 2.86
N ALA A 362 12.43 -0.83 4.18
CA ALA A 362 12.76 0.36 4.97
C ALA A 362 13.99 0.10 5.84
N ILE A 363 14.88 1.09 5.90
CA ILE A 363 15.95 1.14 6.90
C ILE A 363 15.52 2.14 7.97
N LEU A 364 15.35 1.64 9.19
CA LEU A 364 14.89 2.41 10.34
C LEU A 364 16.02 2.50 11.36
N LYS A 365 15.99 3.53 12.20
CA LYS A 365 16.81 3.62 13.40
C LYS A 365 15.97 4.01 14.60
N TRP A 366 16.44 3.64 15.78
CA TRP A 366 15.87 4.13 17.03
C TRP A 366 16.19 5.62 17.20
N ASN A 367 15.22 6.38 17.74
CA ASN A 367 15.49 7.72 18.24
C ASN A 367 16.17 7.62 19.62
N GLU A 368 17.18 8.46 19.86
CA GLU A 368 17.99 8.41 21.08
C GLU A 368 17.29 8.98 22.32
N THR A 369 16.09 9.55 22.16
CA THR A 369 15.42 10.35 23.19
C THR A 369 14.63 9.57 24.25
N ASP A 370 14.57 8.23 24.18
CA ASP A 370 13.79 7.41 25.12
C ASP A 370 14.70 6.57 26.06
N LYS A 371 15.79 7.15 26.56
CA LYS A 371 16.57 6.57 27.68
C LYS A 371 15.97 6.95 29.03
#